data_AF-A0A1G0LTN0-F1
#
_entry.id   AF-A0A1G0LTN0-F1
#
_cell.length_a   1.000
_cell.length_b   1.000
_cell.length_c   1.000
_cell.angle_alpha   90.00
_cell.angle_beta   90.00
_cell.angle_gamma   90.00
#
_symmetry.space_group_name_H-M   'P 1'
#
loop_
_entity.id
_entity.type
_entity.pdbx_description
1 polymer ?
#
loop_
_entity_poly.entity_id
_entity_poly.type
_entity_poly.pdbx_seq_one_letter_code
_entity_poly.pdbx_strand_id
1 'polypeptide(L)' 'MKCPNCGDRTAVDLDTHSSGFSAEESPVKECGTCGLVWRVKVVAGEHIVDIIKPANIKK' A
#
# COMPACT_ATOMS: atom_id res chain seq x y z
N MET A 1 0.40 -8.71 4.65
CA MET A 1 1.61 -7.90 4.96
C MET A 1 1.28 -6.97 6.12
N LYS A 2 2.25 -6.60 6.98
CA LYS A 2 2.03 -5.65 8.07
C LYS A 2 1.99 -4.22 7.52
N CYS A 3 1.07 -3.38 7.98
CA CYS A 3 1.04 -1.96 7.63
C CYS A 3 2.38 -1.32 8.04
N PRO A 4 3.10 -0.65 7.13
CA PRO A 4 4.40 -0.08 7.44
C PRO A 4 4.35 1.12 8.40
N ASN A 5 3.15 1.71 8.61
CA ASN A 5 2.97 2.83 9.53
C ASN A 5 2.56 2.39 10.94
N CYS A 6 1.40 1.75 11.09
CA CYS A 6 0.84 1.43 12.42
C CYS A 6 1.12 -0.01 12.87
N GLY A 7 1.62 -0.85 11.97
CA GLY A 7 1.92 -2.23 12.29
C GLY A 7 0.71 -3.18 12.33
N ASP A 8 -0.48 -2.72 11.96
CA ASP A 8 -1.65 -3.59 11.89
C ASP A 8 -1.53 -4.59 10.72
N ARG A 9 -2.27 -5.70 10.79
CA ARG A 9 -2.39 -6.68 9.70
C ARG A 9 -3.68 -6.51 8.90
N THR A 10 -4.61 -5.68 9.33
CA THR A 10 -5.80 -5.32 8.55
C THR A 10 -5.39 -4.38 7.42
N ALA A 11 -5.07 -4.98 6.28
CA ALA A 11 -4.88 -4.28 5.02
C ALA A 11 -5.80 -4.92 3.97
N VAL A 12 -6.54 -4.10 3.24
CA VAL A 12 -7.31 -4.55 2.07
C VAL A 12 -6.46 -4.29 0.83
N ASP A 13 -6.47 -5.25 -0.10
CA ASP A 13 -5.87 -5.04 -1.41
C ASP A 13 -6.85 -4.22 -2.25
N LEU A 14 -6.36 -3.10 -2.78
CA LEU A 14 -7.12 -2.23 -3.66
C LEU A 14 -6.86 -2.69 -5.08
N ASP A 15 -7.85 -3.40 -5.63
CA ASP A 15 -7.87 -3.74 -7.04
C ASP A 15 -7.92 -2.45 -7.86
N THR A 16 -6.78 -2.10 -8.45
CA THR A 16 -6.63 -0.85 -9.19
C THR A 16 -6.56 -1.19 -10.67
N HIS A 17 -7.71 -1.40 -11.31
CA HIS A 17 -7.82 -1.63 -12.76
C HIS A 17 -7.55 -0.33 -13.57
N SER A 18 -6.42 0.33 -13.34
CA SER A 18 -5.95 1.47 -14.12
C SER A 18 -4.67 1.07 -14.85
N SER A 19 -4.55 1.43 -16.12
CA SER A 19 -3.52 0.96 -17.07
C SER A 19 -2.05 1.25 -16.70
N GLY A 20 -1.76 1.76 -15.50
CA GLY A 20 -0.42 1.96 -14.94
C GLY A 20 -0.17 1.28 -13.59
N PHE A 21 -1.12 0.51 -13.07
CA PHE A 21 -1.05 -0.19 -11.77
C PHE A 21 -1.59 -1.61 -11.93
N SER A 22 -0.88 -2.48 -12.65
CA SER A 22 -1.29 -3.89 -12.72
C SER A 22 -1.29 -4.49 -11.31
N ALA A 23 -2.41 -5.10 -10.90
CA ALA A 23 -2.55 -5.77 -9.60
C ALA A 23 -1.46 -6.84 -9.36
N GLU A 24 -0.91 -7.39 -10.46
CA GLU A 24 0.16 -8.39 -10.44
C GLU A 24 1.55 -7.79 -10.15
N GLU A 25 1.81 -6.55 -10.59
CA GLU A 25 3.14 -5.92 -10.49
C GLU A 25 3.27 -4.91 -9.34
N SER A 26 2.17 -4.29 -8.92
CA SER A 26 2.19 -3.23 -7.90
C SER A 26 0.86 -3.13 -7.16
N PRO A 27 0.46 -4.17 -6.41
CA PRO A 27 -0.83 -4.18 -5.73
C PRO A 27 -0.88 -3.12 -4.63
N VAL A 28 -1.80 -2.17 -4.83
CA VAL A 28 -2.08 -1.07 -3.90
C VAL A 28 -2.83 -1.63 -2.69
N LYS A 29 -2.54 -1.13 -1.50
CA LYS A 29 -3.12 -1.58 -0.23
C LYS A 29 -3.56 -0.39 0.60
N GLU A 30 -4.67 -0.55 1.30
CA GLU A 30 -5.12 0.40 2.32
C GLU A 30 -5.17 -0.27 3.70
N CYS A 31 -4.65 0.41 4.72
CA CYS A 31 -4.74 -0.06 6.10
C CYS A 31 -6.10 0.34 6.68
N GLY A 32 -6.88 -0.64 7.12
CA GLY A 32 -8.17 -0.41 7.77
C GLY A 32 -8.08 0.31 9.12
N THR A 33 -6.90 0.32 9.77
CA THR A 33 -6.71 0.93 11.10
C THR A 33 -6.31 2.40 11.01
N CYS A 34 -5.31 2.73 10.19
CA CYS A 34 -4.78 4.10 10.12
C CYS A 34 -5.02 4.79 8.77
N GLY A 35 -5.70 4.15 7.83
CA GLY A 35 -6.04 4.72 6.52
C GLY A 35 -4.84 5.04 5.63
N LEU A 36 -3.66 4.47 5.92
CA LEU A 36 -2.49 4.57 5.04
C LEU A 36 -2.79 3.86 3.73
N VAL A 37 -2.47 4.46 2.59
CA VAL A 37 -2.50 3.79 1.28
C VAL A 37 -1.08 3.70 0.73
N TRP A 38 -0.64 2.50 0.40
CA TRP A 38 0.71 2.24 -0.11
C TRP A 38 0.70 1.12 -1.13
N ARG A 39 1.78 1.01 -1.90
CA ARG A 39 2.08 -0.16 -2.73
C ARG A 39 3.50 -0.63 -2.48
N VAL A 40 3.81 -1.83 -2.95
CA VAL A 40 5.19 -2.31 -3.04
C VAL A 40 5.53 -2.40 -4.52
N LYS A 41 6.57 -1.66 -4.93
CA LYS A 41 7.11 -1.69 -6.29
C LYS A 41 8.49 -2.34 -6.28
N VAL A 42 8.84 -3.05 -7.34
CA VAL A 42 10.20 -3.58 -7.51
C VAL A 42 10.99 -2.61 -8.39
N VAL A 43 12.08 -2.06 -7.86
CA VAL A 43 12.98 -1.16 -8.60
C VAL A 43 14.38 -1.75 -8.52
N ALA A 44 14.97 -2.06 -9.68
CA ALA A 44 16.29 -2.70 -9.76
C ALA A 44 16.43 -4.00 -8.93
N GLY A 45 15.34 -4.76 -8.77
CA GLY A 45 15.32 -5.98 -7.96
C GLY A 45 15.05 -5.77 -6.48
N GLU A 46 14.90 -4.52 -6.02
CA GLU A 46 14.60 -4.20 -4.63
C GLU A 46 13.11 -3.86 -4.43
N HIS A 47 12.52 -4.40 -3.37
CA HIS A 47 11.15 -4.08 -2.97
C HIS A 47 11.11 -2.74 -2.23
N ILE A 48 10.49 -1.73 -2.85
CA ILE A 48 10.33 -0.39 -2.29
C ILE A 48 8.88 -0.17 -1.90
N VAL A 49 8.67 0.32 -0.68
CA VAL A 49 7.36 0.80 -0.22
C VAL A 49 7.13 2.21 -0.74
N ASP A 50 6.08 2.40 -1.51
CA ASP A 50 5.69 3.68 -2.12
C ASP A 50 4.39 4.15 -1.45
N ILE A 51 4.45 5.25 -0.72
CA ILE A 51 3.30 5.80 0.00
C ILE A 51 2.49 6.68 -0.95
N ILE A 52 1.24 6.27 -1.21
CA ILE A 52 0.30 6.97 -2.10
C ILE A 52 -0.51 8.00 -1.32
N LYS A 53 -0.95 7.63 -0.11
CA LYS A 53 -1.67 8.52 0.82
C LYS A 53 -1.12 8.31 2.23
N PRO A 54 -0.76 9.39 2.95
CA PRO A 54 -0.30 9.28 4.33
C PRO A 54 -1.42 8.77 5.25
N ALA A 55 -1.03 8.20 6.39
CA ALA A 55 -1.98 7.71 7.38
C ALA A 55 -2.86 8.86 7.91
N ASN A 56 -4.16 8.63 7.99
CA ASN A 56 -5.15 9.56 8.54
C ASN A 56 -5.31 9.35 10.04
N ILE A 57 -4.20 9.49 10.78
CA ILE A 57 -4.26 9.61 12.23
C ILE A 57 -4.70 11.04 12.55
N LYS A 58 -6.01 11.23 12.75
CA LYS A 58 -6.48 12.37 13.54
C LYS A 58 -5.94 12.15 14.95
N LYS A 59 -4.85 12.83 15.28
CA LYS A 59 -4.38 12.98 16.66
C LYS A 59 -5.45 13.67 17.51
#